data_AF-A0A244EAY4-F1
#
_entry.id   AF-A0A244EAY4-F1
#
_cell.length_a   1.000
_cell.length_b   1.000
_cell.length_c   1.000
_cell.angle_alpha   90.00
_cell.angle_beta   90.00
_cell.angle_gamma   90.00
#
_symmetry.space_group_name_H-M   'P 1'
#
loop_
_entity.id
_entity.type
_entity.pdbx_description
1 polymer ?
#
loop_
_entity_poly.entity_id
_entity_poly.type
_entity_poly.pdbx_seq_one_letter_code
_entity_poly.pdbx_strand_id
1 'polypeptide(L)'
;MNVRAGLSFEQRADRDAYVGLPEALLAAGVLRPWQLPGAPGNGTTAVTFHADGTRARRGDPRSLLGECGRLQVRRVAKGCLRVEIWRGAVAPPRVQWPFPVVHGSPPL
;
A
#
# COMPACT_ATOMS: atom_id res chain seq x y z
N MET A 1 -5.47 20.34 -1.39
CA MET A 1 -5.53 19.21 -0.44
C MET A 1 -6.97 19.10 0.04
N ASN A 2 -7.76 18.18 -0.52
CA ASN A 2 -9.20 18.10 -0.25
C ASN A 2 -9.45 17.27 1.01
N VAL A 3 -9.67 17.94 2.14
CA VAL A 3 -9.99 17.33 3.44
C VAL A 3 -11.51 17.27 3.56
N ARG A 4 -12.13 16.24 3.00
CA ARG A 4 -13.50 15.88 3.35
C ARG A 4 -13.42 14.56 4.14
N ALA A 5 -13.77 14.60 5.43
CA ALA A 5 -13.84 13.46 6.36
C ALA A 5 -12.60 13.05 7.17
N GLY A 6 -11.66 13.95 7.49
CA GLY A 6 -10.57 13.64 8.46
C GLY A 6 -9.60 12.54 8.00
N LEU A 7 -9.60 12.28 6.69
CA LEU A 7 -8.76 11.29 6.03
C LEU A 7 -7.87 12.02 5.02
N SER A 8 -6.57 11.80 5.12
CA SER A 8 -5.55 12.27 4.18
C SER A 8 -5.06 11.08 3.35
N PHE A 9 -4.81 11.34 2.07
CA PHE A 9 -4.33 10.35 1.12
C PHE A 9 -3.03 10.83 0.48
N GLU A 10 -2.07 9.91 0.35
CA GLU A 10 -0.76 10.13 -0.26
C GLU A 10 -0.45 8.93 -1.16
N GLN A 11 -0.31 9.16 -2.47
CA GLN A 11 0.13 8.15 -3.42
C GLN A 11 1.65 8.23 -3.60
N ARG A 12 2.34 7.11 -3.43
CA ARG A 12 3.77 6.93 -3.76
C ARG A 12 3.92 6.04 -4.98
N ALA A 13 5.14 5.83 -5.48
CA ALA A 13 5.37 4.94 -6.62
C ALA A 13 4.99 3.48 -6.33
N ASP A 14 5.33 2.98 -5.14
CA ASP A 14 5.22 1.58 -4.71
C ASP A 14 4.00 1.28 -3.83
N ARG A 15 3.36 2.32 -3.29
CA ARG A 15 2.28 2.17 -2.29
C ARG A 15 1.34 3.35 -2.22
N ASP A 16 0.18 3.11 -1.62
CA ASP A 16 -0.76 4.14 -1.19
C ASP A 16 -0.69 4.28 0.33
N ALA A 17 -0.79 5.50 0.82
CA ALA A 17 -0.85 5.80 2.24
C ALA A 17 -2.11 6.60 2.57
N TYR A 18 -2.83 6.12 3.59
CA TYR A 18 -4.01 6.75 4.14
C TYR A 18 -3.73 7.11 5.60
N VAL A 19 -4.10 8.31 6.02
CA VAL A 19 -3.93 8.77 7.40
C VAL A 19 -5.25 9.34 7.89
N GLY A 20 -5.71 8.90 9.05
CA GLY A 20 -6.95 9.42 9.62
C GLY A 20 -7.37 8.72 10.90
N LEU A 21 -8.55 9.10 11.37
CA LEU A 21 -9.20 8.43 12.50
C LEU A 21 -9.63 7.00 12.11
N PRO A 22 -9.63 6.03 13.04
CA PRO A 22 -10.08 4.66 12.79
C PRO A 22 -11.46 4.60 12.12
N GLU A 23 -12.41 5.40 12.57
CA GLU A 23 -13.79 5.40 12.09
C GLU A 23 -13.86 5.86 10.63
N ALA A 24 -13.07 6.87 10.26
CA ALA A 24 -12.97 7.37 8.89
C ALA A 24 -12.36 6.33 7.94
N LEU A 25 -11.31 5.62 8.39
CA LEU A 25 -10.68 4.55 7.61
C LEU A 25 -11.60 3.34 7.42
N LEU A 26 -12.41 3.01 8.42
CA LEU A 26 -13.44 1.97 8.33
C LEU A 26 -14.58 2.37 7.41
N ALA A 27 -15.10 3.60 7.54
CA ALA A 27 -16.18 4.12 6.71
C ALA A 27 -15.77 4.24 5.23
N ALA A 28 -14.50 4.57 4.96
CA ALA A 28 -13.93 4.61 3.62
C ALA A 28 -13.62 3.21 3.04
N GLY A 29 -13.81 2.14 3.81
CA GLY A 29 -13.51 0.77 3.39
C GLY A 29 -12.01 0.45 3.26
N VAL A 30 -11.14 1.33 3.75
CA VAL A 30 -9.67 1.15 3.72
C VAL A 30 -9.23 0.06 4.71
N LEU A 31 -9.95 -0.09 5.82
CA LEU A 31 -9.71 -1.11 6.84
C LEU A 31 -10.96 -1.90 7.19
N ARG A 32 -10.75 -3.09 7.75
CA ARG A 32 -11.77 -3.86 8.48
C ARG A 32 -11.54 -3.73 10.00
N PRO A 33 -12.58 -3.88 10.85
CA PRO A 33 -12.45 -3.73 12.30
C PRO A 33 -11.38 -4.66 12.93
N TRP A 34 -11.28 -5.90 12.44
CA TRP A 34 -10.29 -6.88 12.91
C TRP A 34 -8.84 -6.56 12.48
N GLN A 35 -8.64 -5.59 11.60
CA GLN A 35 -7.32 -5.14 11.15
C GLN A 35 -6.76 -3.99 11.99
N LEU A 36 -7.49 -3.54 13.01
CA LEU A 36 -7.04 -2.43 13.86
C LEU A 36 -5.93 -2.85 14.83
N PRO A 37 -4.94 -1.98 15.10
CA PRO A 37 -4.00 -2.17 16.19
C PRO A 37 -4.73 -2.20 17.55
N GLY A 38 -4.49 -3.25 18.32
CA GLY A 38 -5.18 -3.52 19.60
C GLY A 38 -6.48 -4.33 19.48
N ALA A 39 -6.91 -4.72 18.27
CA ALA A 39 -7.93 -5.75 18.11
C ALA A 39 -7.41 -7.11 18.65
N PRO A 40 -8.30 -8.05 19.04
CA PRO A 40 -7.89 -9.37 19.53
C PRO A 40 -6.89 -10.04 18.59
N GLY A 41 -5.73 -10.42 19.15
CA GLY A 41 -4.65 -11.04 18.39
C GLY A 41 -3.70 -10.06 17.69
N ASN A 42 -3.95 -8.75 17.65
CA ASN A 42 -3.08 -7.76 17.01
C ASN A 42 -2.15 -7.05 17.99
N GLY A 43 -1.02 -6.57 17.48
CA GLY A 43 -0.15 -5.65 18.23
C GLY A 43 -0.86 -4.33 18.52
N THR A 44 -0.52 -3.69 19.63
CA THR A 44 -1.17 -2.44 20.08
C THR A 44 -0.77 -1.22 19.26
N THR A 45 0.45 -1.22 18.72
CA THR A 45 1.04 -0.07 18.01
C THR A 45 1.00 -0.24 16.49
N ALA A 46 1.25 -1.45 15.99
CA ALA A 46 1.24 -1.76 14.57
C ALA A 46 0.83 -3.21 14.31
N VAL A 47 0.29 -3.44 13.12
CA VAL A 47 -0.04 -4.76 12.58
C VAL A 47 0.18 -4.74 11.07
N THR A 48 0.64 -5.86 10.53
CA THR A 48 0.86 -6.05 9.09
C THR A 48 0.09 -7.29 8.64
N PHE A 49 -0.51 -7.21 7.46
CA PHE A 49 -1.25 -8.27 6.80
C PHE A 49 -0.65 -8.51 5.42
N HIS A 50 -0.56 -9.78 5.04
CA HIS A 50 -0.18 -10.22 3.71
C HIS A 50 -1.33 -9.96 2.71
N ALA A 51 -1.06 -10.16 1.42
CA ALA A 51 -2.02 -9.90 0.36
C ALA A 51 -3.29 -10.78 0.45
N ASP A 52 -3.14 -11.99 0.99
CA ASP A 52 -4.22 -12.93 1.27
C ASP A 52 -5.07 -12.56 2.50
N GLY A 53 -4.71 -11.47 3.20
CA GLY A 53 -5.38 -10.99 4.41
C GLY A 53 -4.91 -11.67 5.69
N THR A 54 -3.99 -12.63 5.63
CA THR A 54 -3.41 -13.25 6.82
C THR A 54 -2.46 -12.30 7.54
N ARG A 55 -2.42 -12.40 8.87
CA ARG A 55 -1.57 -11.52 9.68
C ARG A 55 -0.12 -11.97 9.62
N ALA A 56 0.77 -11.04 9.31
CA ALA A 56 2.21 -11.26 9.35
C ALA A 56 2.69 -11.57 10.78
N ARG A 57 3.51 -12.60 10.92
CA ARG A 57 4.08 -13.05 12.19
C ARG A 57 5.56 -12.74 12.27
N ARG A 58 6.09 -12.72 13.49
CA ARG A 58 7.54 -12.60 13.72
C ARG A 58 8.23 -13.84 13.13
N GLY A 59 9.13 -13.62 12.18
CA GLY A 59 9.84 -14.68 11.48
C GLY A 59 9.34 -14.95 10.06
N ASP A 60 8.26 -14.29 9.63
CA ASP A 60 7.80 -14.41 8.25
C ASP A 60 8.91 -13.98 7.27
N PRO A 61 9.10 -14.71 6.15
CA PRO A 61 10.08 -14.37 5.14
C PRO A 61 9.93 -12.92 4.67
N ARG A 62 11.06 -12.22 4.53
CA ARG A 62 11.08 -10.85 3.99
C ARG A 62 10.53 -10.76 2.56
N SER A 63 10.48 -11.88 1.81
CA SER A 63 9.84 -11.95 0.51
C SER A 63 8.33 -11.68 0.57
N LEU A 64 7.63 -12.20 1.58
CA LEU A 64 6.19 -11.94 1.78
C LEU A 64 5.92 -10.46 2.10
N LEU A 65 6.91 -9.79 2.70
CA LEU A 65 6.84 -8.36 3.00
C LEU A 65 6.97 -7.46 1.75
N GLY A 66 7.33 -8.01 0.58
CA GLY A 66 7.38 -7.28 -0.69
C GLY A 66 6.13 -7.45 -1.56
N GLU A 67 5.12 -8.21 -1.10
CA GLU A 67 3.98 -8.59 -1.91
C GLU A 67 3.06 -7.42 -2.25
N CYS A 68 2.55 -7.43 -3.49
CA CYS A 68 1.44 -6.58 -3.90
C CYS A 68 0.19 -6.95 -3.11
N GLY A 69 -0.51 -5.96 -2.57
CA GLY A 69 -1.67 -6.15 -1.71
C GLY A 69 -1.34 -6.21 -0.22
N ARG A 70 -0.05 -6.19 0.17
CA ARG A 70 0.35 -6.12 1.58
C ARG A 70 -0.20 -4.85 2.22
N LEU A 71 -0.69 -4.97 3.44
CA LEU A 71 -1.28 -3.87 4.21
C LEU A 71 -0.57 -3.72 5.56
N GLN A 72 -0.12 -2.51 5.90
CA GLN A 72 0.42 -2.19 7.22
C GLN A 72 -0.40 -1.10 7.88
N VAL A 73 -0.83 -1.34 9.12
CA VAL A 73 -1.55 -0.37 9.95
C VAL A 73 -0.68 -0.02 11.14
N ARG A 74 -0.47 1.27 11.38
CA ARG A 74 0.27 1.76 12.55
C ARG A 74 -0.37 2.99 13.17
N ARG A 75 -0.27 3.11 14.49
CA ARG A 75 -0.61 4.34 15.20
C ARG A 75 0.47 5.39 14.93
N VAL A 76 0.06 6.58 14.50
CA VAL A 76 0.97 7.72 14.27
C VAL A 76 0.77 8.85 15.27
N ALA A 77 -0.43 8.95 15.85
CA ALA A 77 -0.74 9.82 16.97
C ALA A 77 -1.89 9.20 17.79
N LYS A 78 -2.23 9.81 18.93
CA LYS A 78 -3.38 9.38 19.72
C LYS A 78 -4.65 9.46 18.87
N GLY A 79 -5.31 8.32 18.66
CA GLY A 79 -6.51 8.23 17.83
C GLY A 79 -6.29 8.35 16.33
N CYS A 80 -5.04 8.37 15.83
CA CYS A 80 -4.76 8.49 14.40
C CYS A 80 -3.93 7.31 13.90
N LEU A 81 -4.36 6.74 12.78
CA LEU A 81 -3.73 5.60 12.13
C LEU A 81 -3.16 6.03 10.78
N ARG A 82 -2.03 5.41 10.42
CA ARG A 82 -1.52 5.39 9.05
C ARG A 82 -1.65 3.97 8.51
N VAL A 83 -2.29 3.85 7.37
CA VAL A 83 -2.45 2.61 6.60
C VAL A 83 -1.60 2.75 5.35
N GLU A 84 -0.71 1.80 5.12
CA GLU A 84 0.07 1.71 3.89
C GLU A 84 -0.30 0.42 3.16
N ILE A 85 -0.66 0.55 1.88
CA ILE A 85 -1.04 -0.57 1.01
C ILE A 85 -0.04 -0.62 -0.15
N TRP A 86 0.75 -1.69 -0.22
CA TRP A 86 1.74 -1.87 -1.27
C TRP A 86 1.07 -2.35 -2.55
N ARG A 87 1.39 -1.73 -3.69
CA ARG A 87 0.91 -2.16 -5.01
C ARG A 87 1.90 -3.08 -5.73
N GLY A 88 2.89 -3.58 -5.00
CA GLY A 88 4.05 -4.27 -5.54
C GLY A 88 4.97 -3.32 -6.29
N ALA A 89 6.16 -3.81 -6.66
CA ALA A 89 6.93 -3.15 -7.69
C ALA A 89 6.11 -3.24 -8.99
N VAL A 90 5.48 -2.14 -9.40
CA VAL A 90 5.27 -1.92 -10.82
C VAL A 90 6.68 -1.94 -11.37
N ALA A 91 7.11 -3.04 -12.00
CA ALA A 91 8.26 -2.98 -12.87
C ALA A 91 8.02 -1.72 -13.71
N PRO A 92 8.89 -0.69 -13.66
CA PRO A 92 8.69 0.50 -14.49
C PRO A 92 8.32 -0.04 -15.86
N PRO A 93 7.24 0.44 -16.50
CA PRO A 93 6.77 -0.16 -17.74
C PRO A 93 8.02 -0.34 -18.57
N ARG A 94 8.42 -1.60 -18.77
CA ARG A 94 9.56 -1.87 -19.64
C ARG A 94 9.08 -1.22 -20.90
N VAL A 95 9.73 -0.13 -21.30
CA VAL A 95 9.53 0.44 -22.61
C VAL A 95 9.95 -0.68 -23.52
N GLN A 96 9.01 -1.56 -23.85
CA GLN A 96 9.08 -2.45 -24.97
C GLN A 96 8.93 -1.50 -26.15
N TRP A 97 10.10 -1.01 -26.57
CA TRP A 97 10.47 -1.01 -27.97
C TRP A 97 9.58 -1.99 -28.75
N PRO A 98 8.89 -1.48 -29.78
CA PRO A 98 9.64 -1.08 -30.95
C PRO A 98 9.22 0.30 -31.48
N PHE A 99 10.16 1.23 -31.59
CA PHE A 99 10.18 1.97 -32.86
C PHE A 99 10.87 1.06 -33.86
N PRO A 100 10.30 0.81 -35.05
CA PRO A 100 11.08 0.25 -36.14
C PRO A 100 12.21 1.24 -36.45
N VAL A 101 13.46 0.77 -36.40
CA VAL A 101 14.57 1.51 -37.00
C VAL A 101 14.31 1.52 -38.50
N VAL A 102 13.71 2.61 -38.99
CA VAL A 102 13.65 2.87 -40.42
C VAL A 102 15.07 3.20 -40.85
N HIS A 103 15.80 2.20 -41.35
CA HIS A 103 16.99 2.45 -42.14
C HIS A 103 16.51 3.14 -43.43
N GLY A 104 16.55 4.48 -43.43
CA GLY A 104 16.42 5.23 -44.67
C GLY A 104 17.52 4.80 -45.62
N SER A 105 17.14 4.15 -46.72
CA SER A 105 18.04 3.95 -47.84
C SER A 105 18.43 5.32 -48.40
N PRO A 106 19.73 5.62 -48.61
CA PRO A 106 20.10 6.82 -49.33
C PRO A 106 19.67 6.71 -50.81
N PRO A 107 19.29 7.83 -51.45
CA PRO A 107 18.94 7.84 -52.87
C PRO A 107 20.15 7.51 -53.74
N LEU A 108 19.86 6.88 -54.88
CA LEU A 108 20.76 6.42 -55.95
C LEU A 108 21.86 7.42 -56.34
#